data_AF-A0A1Q3RR43-F1
#
_entry.id   AF-A0A1Q3RR43-F1
#
_cell.length_a   1.000
_cell.length_b   1.000
_cell.length_c   1.000
_cell.angle_alpha   90.00
_cell.angle_beta   90.00
_cell.angle_gamma   90.00
#
_symmetry.space_group_name_H-M   'P 1'
#
loop_
_entity.id
_entity.type
_entity.pdbx_description
1 polymer ?
#
loop_
_entity_poly.entity_id
_entity_poly.type
_entity_poly.pdbx_seq_one_letter_code
_entity_poly.pdbx_strand_id
1 'polypeptide(L)'
;MSEYDKLLSNALQEMRRGVLVLAVLSKLDEPCYGYSLIQALSEHGLEIDQNTLYPLLRRLEKQGLLESIWQLEDNRPRRYYKISEEGLRLREALTIEWQTMANSLNHLFSKEG
;
A
#
# COMPACT_ATOMS: atom_id res chain seq x y z
N MET A 1 19.13 21.47 0.45
CA MET A 1 18.59 20.64 -0.65
C MET A 1 18.65 21.42 -1.93
N SER A 2 19.25 20.83 -2.96
CA SER A 2 19.23 21.35 -4.32
C SER A 2 17.80 21.33 -4.89
N GLU A 3 17.58 22.08 -5.98
CA GLU A 3 16.32 22.02 -6.73
C GLU A 3 16.06 20.61 -7.29
N TYR A 4 17.12 19.92 -7.72
CA TYR A 4 17.06 18.53 -8.17
C TYR A 4 16.62 17.57 -7.06
N ASP A 5 17.12 17.74 -5.82
CA ASP A 5 16.72 16.89 -4.69
C ASP A 5 15.22 16.97 -4.42
N LYS A 6 14.63 18.17 -4.58
CA LYS A 6 13.19 18.38 -4.45
C LYS A 6 12.42 17.68 -5.56
N LEU A 7 12.89 17.82 -6.80
CA LEU A 7 12.29 17.17 -7.97
C LEU A 7 12.31 15.65 -7.84
N LEU A 8 13.47 15.09 -7.46
CA LEU A 8 13.64 13.66 -7.22
C LEU A 8 12.72 13.15 -6.11
N SER A 9 12.69 13.85 -4.97
CA SER A 9 11.83 13.49 -3.84
C SER A 9 10.35 13.43 -4.24
N ASN A 10 9.87 14.45 -4.96
CA ASN A 10 8.48 14.50 -5.44
C ASN A 10 8.18 13.37 -6.43
N ALA A 11 9.06 13.13 -7.40
CA ALA A 11 8.88 12.04 -8.38
C ALA A 11 8.81 10.67 -7.71
N LEU A 12 9.71 10.40 -6.75
CA LEU A 12 9.70 9.16 -5.97
C LEU A 12 8.43 9.03 -5.12
N GLN A 13 7.92 10.13 -4.55
CA GLN A 13 6.68 10.12 -3.77
C GLN A 13 5.47 9.76 -4.64
N GLU A 14 5.37 10.31 -5.85
CA GLU A 14 4.28 9.98 -6.78
C GLU A 14 4.34 8.50 -7.22
N MET A 15 5.53 7.97 -7.49
CA MET A 15 5.70 6.54 -7.78
C MET A 15 5.23 5.66 -6.60
N ARG A 16 5.60 6.01 -5.36
CA ARG A 16 5.16 5.28 -4.16
C ARG A 16 3.64 5.37 -3.95
N ARG A 17 3.04 6.53 -4.19
CA ARG A 17 1.57 6.71 -4.10
C ARG A 17 0.82 5.81 -5.08
N GLY A 18 1.36 5.63 -6.29
CA GLY A 18 0.76 4.79 -7.33
C GLY A 18 0.59 3.32 -6.92
N VAL A 19 1.51 2.78 -6.12
CA VAL A 19 1.50 1.36 -5.71
C VAL A 19 0.87 1.13 -4.33
N LEU A 20 0.48 2.20 -3.63
CA LEU A 20 0.14 2.13 -2.21
C LEU A 20 -1.09 1.26 -1.92
N VAL A 21 -2.10 1.30 -2.79
CA VAL A 21 -3.31 0.47 -2.64
C VAL A 21 -2.93 -1.01 -2.71
N LEU A 22 -2.16 -1.40 -3.73
CA LEU A 22 -1.68 -2.77 -3.90
C LEU A 22 -0.85 -3.21 -2.69
N ALA A 23 0.05 -2.35 -2.21
CA ALA A 23 0.89 -2.66 -1.06
C ALA A 23 0.09 -2.89 0.23
N VAL A 24 -0.90 -2.05 0.51
CA VAL A 24 -1.79 -2.19 1.68
C VAL A 24 -2.59 -3.49 1.59
N LEU A 25 -3.22 -3.77 0.45
CA LEU A 25 -3.98 -5.02 0.25
C LEU A 25 -3.08 -6.26 0.42
N SER A 26 -1.81 -6.17 0.00
CA SER A 26 -0.85 -7.28 0.08
C SER A 26 -0.33 -7.58 1.49
N LYS A 27 -0.64 -6.75 2.49
CA LYS A 27 -0.20 -6.95 3.89
C LYS A 27 -1.35 -7.22 4.86
N LEU A 28 -2.57 -7.45 4.35
CA LEU A 28 -3.79 -7.56 5.14
C LEU A 28 -4.49 -8.93 5.02
N ASP A 29 -3.77 -10.00 4.65
CA ASP A 29 -4.33 -11.37 4.65
C ASP A 29 -4.82 -11.78 6.04
N GLU A 30 -4.13 -11.33 7.10
CA GLU A 30 -4.55 -11.49 8.49
C GLU A 30 -4.90 -10.14 9.13
N PRO A 31 -5.78 -10.14 10.16
CA PRO A 31 -6.15 -8.91 10.86
C PRO A 31 -4.91 -8.17 11.38
N CYS A 32 -4.72 -6.94 10.91
CA CYS A 32 -3.55 -6.13 11.24
C CYS A 32 -3.97 -4.77 11.79
N TYR A 33 -3.28 -4.32 12.84
CA TYR A 33 -3.46 -2.98 13.39
C TYR A 33 -2.77 -1.96 12.48
N GLY A 34 -3.42 -0.81 12.25
CA GLY A 34 -2.93 0.22 11.32
C GLY A 34 -1.50 0.67 11.59
N TYR A 35 -1.08 0.77 12.86
CA TYR A 35 0.32 1.12 13.18
C TYR A 35 1.31 0.02 12.78
N SER A 36 0.99 -1.25 13.05
CA SER A 36 1.81 -2.40 12.64
C SER A 36 1.94 -2.48 11.12
N LEU A 37 0.87 -2.13 10.39
CA LEU A 37 0.91 -2.06 8.92
C LEU A 37 1.90 -0.99 8.42
N ILE A 38 1.98 0.19 9.07
CA ILE A 38 2.99 1.21 8.72
C ILE A 38 4.40 0.63 8.83
N GLN A 39 4.68 -0.06 9.94
CA GLN A 39 6.00 -0.65 10.19
C GLN A 39 6.31 -1.71 9.13
N ALA A 40 5.38 -2.63 8.87
CA ALA A 40 5.55 -3.69 7.88
C ALA A 40 5.77 -3.17 6.45
N LEU A 41 5.09 -2.07 6.07
CA LEU A 41 5.30 -1.42 4.77
C LEU A 41 6.66 -0.72 4.69
N SER A 42 7.06 -0.04 5.77
CA SER A 42 8.36 0.63 5.88
C SER A 42 9.53 -0.35 5.72
N GLU A 43 9.43 -1.56 6.29
CA GLU A 43 10.43 -2.64 6.12
C GLU A 43 10.61 -3.06 4.65
N HIS A 44 9.63 -2.80 3.79
CA HIS A 44 9.67 -3.06 2.35
C HIS A 44 9.99 -1.79 1.53
N GLY A 45 10.44 -0.71 2.17
CA GLY A 45 10.77 0.57 1.52
C GLY A 45 9.56 1.42 1.13
N LEU A 46 8.36 1.07 1.61
CA LEU A 46 7.11 1.79 1.34
C LEU A 46 6.75 2.67 2.53
N GLU A 47 7.47 3.77 2.67
CA GLU A 47 7.22 4.76 3.71
C GLU A 47 5.85 5.41 3.55
N ILE A 48 5.05 5.34 4.62
CA ILE A 48 3.74 5.96 4.72
C ILE A 48 3.48 6.47 6.13
N ASP A 49 2.93 7.68 6.24
CA ASP A 49 2.51 8.23 7.52
C ASP A 49 1.07 7.85 7.91
N GLN A 50 0.74 8.08 9.18
CA GLN A 50 -0.60 7.81 9.71
C GLN A 50 -1.69 8.65 9.02
N ASN A 51 -1.38 9.89 8.64
CA ASN A 51 -2.32 10.82 8.02
C ASN A 51 -2.71 10.39 6.60
N THR A 52 -1.90 9.54 5.97
CA THR A 52 -2.14 8.95 4.66
C THR A 52 -2.76 7.57 4.81
N LEU A 53 -2.23 6.73 5.71
CA LEU A 53 -2.70 5.35 5.84
C LEU A 53 -4.13 5.25 6.37
N TYR A 54 -4.48 5.96 7.44
CA TYR A 54 -5.80 5.79 8.06
C TYR A 54 -6.95 6.25 7.16
N PRO A 55 -6.88 7.38 6.44
CA PRO A 55 -7.87 7.72 5.43
C PRO A 55 -7.96 6.70 4.30
N LEU A 56 -6.83 6.14 3.86
CA LEU A 56 -6.79 5.08 2.86
C LEU A 56 -7.53 3.82 3.35
N LEU A 57 -7.24 3.33 4.56
CA LEU A 57 -7.90 2.17 5.15
C LEU A 57 -9.42 2.37 5.24
N ARG A 58 -9.88 3.53 5.72
CA ARG A 58 -11.31 3.88 5.78
C ARG A 58 -11.96 3.91 4.40
N ARG A 59 -11.24 4.41 3.39
CA ARG A 59 -11.73 4.45 2.00
C ARG A 59 -11.88 3.03 1.44
N LEU A 60 -10.86 2.18 1.60
CA LEU A 60 -10.88 0.80 1.10
C LEU A 60 -11.97 -0.03 1.80
N GLU A 61 -12.16 0.16 3.10
CA GLU A 61 -13.27 -0.43 3.85
C GLU A 61 -14.64 0.05 3.32
N LYS A 62 -14.82 1.36 3.11
CA LYS A 62 -16.06 1.91 2.53
C LYS A 62 -16.35 1.35 1.13
N GLN A 63 -15.31 0.98 0.38
CA GLN A 63 -15.41 0.33 -0.93
C GLN A 63 -15.66 -1.18 -0.84
N GLY A 64 -15.74 -1.76 0.36
CA GLY A 64 -15.93 -3.19 0.56
C GLY A 64 -14.67 -4.04 0.32
N LEU A 65 -13.51 -3.42 0.17
CA LEU A 65 -12.23 -4.11 -0.11
C LEU A 65 -11.53 -4.58 1.18
N LEU A 66 -11.90 -3.99 2.32
CA LEU A 66 -11.41 -4.37 3.65
C LEU A 66 -12.59 -4.58 4.58
N GLU A 67 -12.39 -5.47 5.54
CA GLU A 67 -13.20 -5.66 6.73
C GLU A 67 -12.45 -5.12 7.95
N SER A 68 -13.17 -4.75 9.01
CA SER A 68 -12.54 -4.37 10.26
C SER A 68 -13.21 -4.96 11.49
N ILE A 69 -12.39 -5.20 12.52
CA ILE A 69 -12.83 -5.68 13.82
C ILE A 69 -12.23 -4.82 14.92
N TRP A 70 -13.03 -4.53 15.93
CA TRP A 70 -12.54 -3.89 17.16
C TRP A 70 -12.04 -4.97 18.11
N GLN A 71 -10.82 -4.81 18.60
CA GLN A 71 -10.23 -5.66 19.62
C GLN A 71 -9.77 -4.83 20.81
N LEU A 72 -9.86 -5.39 22.01
CA LEU A 72 -9.31 -4.79 23.22
C LEU A 72 -7.88 -5.29 23.40
N GLU A 73 -6.91 -4.39 23.29
CA GLU A 73 -5.50 -4.67 23.59
C GLU A 73 -5.04 -3.65 24.62
N ASP A 74 -4.51 -4.11 25.75
CA ASP A 74 -4.16 -3.29 26.92
C ASP A 74 -5.32 -2.39 27.41
N ASN A 75 -6.55 -2.93 27.43
CA ASN A 75 -7.79 -2.19 27.75
C ASN A 75 -8.07 -0.97 26.84
N ARG A 76 -7.44 -0.89 25.67
CA ARG A 76 -7.72 0.15 24.67
C ARG A 76 -8.32 -0.49 23.42
N PRO A 77 -9.47 0.03 22.93
CA PRO A 77 -10.05 -0.46 21.68
C PRO A 77 -9.14 -0.08 20.52
N ARG A 78 -8.63 -1.09 19.81
CA ARG A 78 -7.86 -0.94 18.58
C ARG A 78 -8.66 -1.54 17.42
N ARG A 79 -8.56 -0.90 16.27
CA ARG A 79 -9.24 -1.34 15.04
C ARG A 79 -8.25 -2.08 14.17
N TYR A 80 -8.55 -3.34 13.90
CA TYR A 80 -7.78 -4.20 13.01
C TYR A 80 -8.49 -4.28 11.67
N TYR A 81 -7.72 -4.36 10.58
CA TYR A 81 -8.21 -4.48 9.23
C TYR A 81 -7.78 -5.81 8.63
N LYS A 82 -8.63 -6.41 7.82
CA LYS A 82 -8.35 -7.61 7.03
C LYS A 82 -8.89 -7.40 5.62
N ILE A 83 -8.23 -7.96 4.61
CA ILE A 83 -8.70 -7.92 3.23
C ILE A 83 -9.98 -8.75 3.06
N SER A 84 -10.96 -8.24 2.31
CA SER A 84 -12.18 -8.98 1.96
C SER A 84 -11.97 -9.85 0.72
N GLU A 85 -12.95 -10.68 0.36
CA GLU A 85 -12.92 -11.42 -0.91
C GLU A 85 -12.81 -10.50 -2.14
N GLU A 86 -13.52 -9.38 -2.15
CA GLU A 86 -13.44 -8.40 -3.24
C GLU A 86 -12.09 -7.67 -3.24
N GLY A 87 -11.54 -7.40 -2.05
CA GLY A 87 -10.17 -6.89 -1.89
C GLY A 87 -9.13 -7.84 -2.49
N LEU A 88 -9.28 -9.15 -2.26
CA LEU A 88 -8.38 -10.18 -2.80
C LEU A 88 -8.40 -10.18 -4.33
N ARG A 89 -9.60 -10.15 -4.95
CA ARG A 89 -9.75 -10.06 -6.42
C ARG A 89 -9.07 -8.82 -6.98
N LEU A 90 -9.26 -7.66 -6.34
CA LEU A 90 -8.61 -6.42 -6.76
C LEU A 90 -7.08 -6.52 -6.61
N ARG A 91 -6.58 -7.09 -5.51
CA ARG A 91 -5.14 -7.30 -5.29
C ARG A 91 -4.53 -8.16 -6.40
N GLU A 92 -5.18 -9.24 -6.77
CA GLU A 92 -4.73 -10.13 -7.84
C GLU A 92 -4.65 -9.39 -9.18
N ALA A 93 -5.70 -8.67 -9.55
CA ALA A 93 -5.73 -7.86 -10.77
C ALA A 93 -4.61 -6.79 -10.78
N LEU A 94 -4.43 -6.07 -9.66
CA LEU A 94 -3.39 -5.05 -9.53
C LEU A 94 -1.97 -5.65 -9.56
N THR A 95 -1.79 -6.87 -9.05
CA THR A 95 -0.50 -7.56 -9.07
C THR A 95 -0.12 -7.95 -10.49
N ILE A 96 -1.08 -8.47 -11.28
CA ILE A 96 -0.87 -8.79 -12.70
C ILE A 96 -0.54 -7.53 -13.50
N GLU A 97 -1.28 -6.44 -13.27
CA GLU A 97 -1.03 -5.17 -13.95
C GLU A 97 0.35 -4.61 -13.58
N TRP A 98 0.72 -4.64 -12.30
CA TRP A 98 2.04 -4.21 -11.83
C TRP A 98 3.17 -5.00 -12.51
N GLN A 99 3.05 -6.33 -12.58
CA GLN A 99 4.04 -7.17 -13.25
C GLN A 99 4.15 -6.83 -14.74
N THR A 100 3.03 -6.58 -15.41
CA THR A 100 2.98 -6.19 -16.82
C THR A 100 3.66 -4.84 -17.06
N MET A 101 3.37 -3.84 -16.23
CA MET A 101 4.03 -2.53 -16.28
C MET A 101 5.53 -2.65 -16.00
N ALA A 102 5.93 -3.39 -14.96
CA ALA A 102 7.32 -3.57 -14.59
C ALA A 102 8.11 -4.25 -15.73
N ASN A 103 7.54 -5.28 -16.37
CA ASN A 103 8.13 -5.92 -17.52
C ASN A 103 8.28 -4.97 -18.71
N SER A 104 7.26 -4.17 -18.99
CA SER A 104 7.29 -3.18 -20.08
C SER A 104 8.38 -2.13 -19.86
N LEU A 105 8.50 -1.62 -18.63
CA LEU A 105 9.56 -0.68 -18.25
C LEU A 105 10.94 -1.33 -18.30
N ASN A 106 11.08 -2.55 -17.79
CA ASN A 106 12.34 -3.29 -17.85
C ASN A 106 12.77 -3.52 -19.31
N HIS A 107 11.83 -3.82 -20.21
CA HIS A 107 12.12 -3.94 -21.63
C HIS A 107 12.54 -2.60 -22.24
N LEU A 108 11.85 -1.50 -21.91
CA LEU A 108 12.21 -0.15 -22.35
C LEU A 108 13.61 0.28 -21.88
N PHE A 109 14.01 -0.11 -20.67
CA PHE A 109 15.32 0.19 -20.09
C PHE A 109 16.42 -0.74 -20.59
N SER A 110 16.05 -1.96 -20.99
CA SER A 110 16.94 -2.90 -21.66
C SER A 110 17.16 -2.39 -23.07
N LYS A 111 18.17 -1.52 -23.24
CA LYS A 111 18.61 -1.01 -24.55
C LYS A 111 18.48 -2.11 -25.61
N GLU A 112 17.67 -1.87 -26.64
CA GLU A 112 17.94 -2.48 -27.94
C GLU A 112 19.41 -2.17 -28.25
N GLY A 113 20.20 -3.22 -28.46
CA GLY A 113 21.58 -3.09 -28.93
C GLY A 113 21.65 -2.41 -30.28
#